data_AF-A0A060CEF2-F1
#
_entry.id   AF-A0A060CEF2-F1
#
_cell.length_a   1.000
_cell.length_b   1.000
_cell.length_c   1.000
_cell.angle_alpha   90.00
_cell.angle_beta   90.00
_cell.angle_gamma   90.00
#
_symmetry.space_group_name_H-M   'P 1'
#
loop_
_entity.id
_entity.type
_entity.pdbx_description
1 polymer ?
#
loop_
_entity_poly.entity_id
_entity_poly.type
_entity_poly.pdbx_seq_one_letter_code
_entity_poly.pdbx_strand_id
1 'polypeptide(L)'
;MRHAVNKQQHAVERIRELFAKSLGYPLPATKGDYAIARHFQATPASDAGSYLVFLHATTRDDKHWPEDHWRELIALVAPTGLHIRLPWGTPLEHERARRLAEGFAHVEVLPK
;
A
#
# COMPACT_ATOMS: atom_id res chain seq x y z
N MET A 1 22.94 0.43 24.79
CA MET A 1 21.79 1.19 24.25
C MET A 1 21.48 2.31 25.24
N ARG A 2 21.62 3.59 24.86
CA ARG A 2 21.61 4.72 25.82
C ARG A 2 20.21 5.11 26.31
N HIS A 3 19.16 4.75 25.56
CA HIS A 3 17.77 4.95 25.93
C HIS A 3 16.99 3.65 25.70
N ALA A 4 16.27 3.20 26.73
CA ALA A 4 15.35 2.07 26.64
C ALA A 4 13.97 2.55 26.14
N VAL A 5 13.38 1.79 25.22
CA VAL A 5 12.03 2.01 24.67
C VAL A 5 11.30 0.68 24.69
N ASN A 6 9.98 0.70 24.89
CA ASN A 6 9.21 -0.53 25.07
C ASN A 6 9.11 -1.30 23.74
N LYS A 7 9.56 -2.57 23.73
CA LYS A 7 9.54 -3.41 22.53
C LYS A 7 8.13 -3.86 22.12
N GLN A 8 7.17 -3.87 23.05
CA GLN A 8 5.78 -4.28 22.83
C GLN A 8 4.92 -3.16 22.21
N GLN A 9 5.46 -1.95 22.05
CA GLN A 9 4.78 -0.86 21.35
C GLN A 9 4.87 -1.03 19.83
N HIS A 10 3.90 -0.45 19.13
CA HIS A 10 3.94 -0.31 17.67
C HIS A 10 5.25 0.37 17.24
N ALA A 11 5.83 -0.10 16.13
CA ALA A 11 7.17 0.30 15.71
C ALA A 11 7.32 1.83 15.53
N VAL A 12 6.27 2.50 15.01
CA VAL A 12 6.25 3.96 14.83
C VAL A 12 6.41 4.69 16.16
N GLU A 13 5.64 4.33 17.18
CA GLU A 13 5.67 5.00 18.49
C GLU A 13 7.00 4.76 19.21
N ARG A 14 7.54 3.55 19.07
CA ARG A 14 8.85 3.20 19.63
C ARG A 14 9.98 4.06 19.03
N ILE A 15 9.93 4.32 17.72
CA ILE A 15 10.92 5.18 17.04
C ILE A 15 10.74 6.64 17.48
N ARG A 16 9.51 7.14 17.57
CA ARG A 16 9.23 8.51 18.05
C ARG A 16 9.76 8.74 19.47
N GLU A 17 9.52 7.80 20.39
CA GLU A 17 10.03 7.85 21.76
C GLU A 17 11.56 7.84 21.79
N LEU A 18 12.20 6.99 20.96
CA LEU A 18 13.66 6.93 20.88
C LEU A 18 14.25 8.27 20.44
N PHE A 19 13.67 8.91 19.42
CA PHE A 19 14.13 10.22 18.95
C PHE A 19 13.91 11.32 20.00
N ALA A 20 12.74 11.36 20.65
CA ALA A 20 12.44 12.30 21.73
C ALA A 20 13.47 12.21 22.87
N LYS A 21 13.77 11.00 23.33
CA LYS A 21 14.79 10.77 24.39
C LYS A 21 16.20 11.11 23.93
N SER A 22 16.56 10.75 22.69
CA SER A 22 17.92 10.95 22.18
C SER A 22 18.23 12.41 21.86
N LEU A 23 17.21 13.19 21.46
CA LEU A 23 17.36 14.59 21.05
C LEU A 23 16.85 15.58 22.12
N GLY A 24 16.35 15.10 23.25
CA GLY A 24 16.02 15.93 24.41
C GLY A 24 14.75 16.78 24.26
N TYR A 25 13.75 16.29 23.52
CA TYR A 25 12.46 16.99 23.37
C TYR A 25 11.30 16.13 23.89
N PRO A 26 10.18 16.74 24.33
CA PRO A 26 9.02 15.99 24.80
C PRO A 26 8.36 15.19 23.67
N LEU A 27 8.05 13.91 23.90
CA LEU A 27 7.32 13.09 22.94
C LEU A 27 5.93 13.69 22.67
N PRO A 28 5.57 14.05 21.42
CA PRO A 28 4.26 14.59 21.13
C PRO A 28 3.14 13.57 21.36
N ALA A 29 2.04 13.98 22.00
CA ALA A 29 0.88 13.13 22.27
C ALA A 29 0.01 12.87 21.02
N THR A 30 0.23 13.60 19.93
CA THR A 30 -0.46 13.40 18.66
C THR A 30 -0.04 12.09 17.99
N LYS A 31 -0.85 11.59 17.06
CA LYS A 31 -0.48 10.45 16.21
C LYS A 31 0.70 10.82 15.30
N GLY A 32 1.60 9.87 15.06
CA GLY A 32 2.72 10.10 14.15
C GLY A 32 2.26 10.52 12.76
N ASP A 33 2.87 11.60 12.23
CA ASP A 33 2.71 12.06 10.86
C ASP A 33 3.93 11.60 10.04
N TYR A 34 3.70 10.81 8.99
CA TYR A 34 4.77 10.43 8.05
C TYR A 34 5.22 11.61 7.19
N ALA A 35 4.40 12.65 7.06
CA ALA A 35 4.65 13.88 6.30
C ALA A 35 4.93 13.70 4.80
N ILE A 36 4.87 12.47 4.25
CA ILE A 36 5.23 12.19 2.85
C ILE A 36 4.14 12.52 1.83
N ALA A 37 2.86 12.53 2.23
CA ALA A 37 1.73 12.68 1.30
C ALA A 37 1.82 13.97 0.45
N ARG A 38 2.32 15.05 1.05
CA ARG A 38 2.50 16.35 0.39
C ARG A 38 3.39 16.29 -0.86
N HIS A 39 4.34 15.33 -0.93
CA HIS A 39 5.21 15.17 -2.09
C HIS A 39 4.46 14.62 -3.31
N PHE A 40 3.34 13.93 -3.10
CA PHE A 40 2.54 13.32 -4.16
C PHE A 40 1.33 14.16 -4.58
N GLN A 41 1.04 15.26 -3.87
CA GLN A 41 -0.10 16.15 -4.14
C GLN A 41 0.19 17.20 -5.22
N ALA A 42 1.46 17.44 -5.57
CA ALA A 42 1.83 18.47 -6.53
C ALA A 42 1.40 18.14 -7.98
N THR A 43 1.25 16.86 -8.30
CA THR A 43 0.85 16.39 -9.63
C THR A 43 -0.12 15.21 -9.50
N PRO A 44 -1.39 15.47 -9.10
CA PRO A 44 -2.37 14.40 -9.04
C PRO A 44 -2.62 13.86 -10.46
N ALA A 45 -2.76 12.54 -10.58
CA ALA A 45 -3.22 11.93 -11.82
C ALA A 45 -4.59 12.51 -12.21
N SER A 46 -4.86 12.63 -13.51
CA SER A 46 -6.13 13.18 -14.02
C SER A 46 -7.35 12.40 -13.56
N ASP A 47 -7.17 11.14 -13.14
CA ASP A 47 -8.20 10.24 -12.63
C ASP A 47 -8.10 10.00 -11.11
N ALA A 48 -7.38 10.86 -10.37
CA ALA A 48 -7.24 10.74 -8.92
C ALA A 48 -8.62 10.64 -8.24
N GLY A 49 -8.83 9.55 -7.50
CA GLY A 49 -10.09 9.27 -6.81
C GLY A 49 -11.09 8.38 -7.58
N SER A 50 -10.81 8.05 -8.84
CA SER A 50 -11.69 7.24 -9.70
C SER A 50 -11.18 5.82 -9.95
N TYR A 51 -10.19 5.37 -9.18
CA TYR A 51 -9.61 4.03 -9.29
C TYR A 51 -9.22 3.43 -7.93
N LEU A 52 -9.12 2.12 -7.91
CA LEU A 52 -8.59 1.30 -6.82
C LEU A 52 -7.22 0.75 -7.22
N VAL A 53 -6.32 0.59 -6.27
CA VAL A 53 -5.03 -0.11 -6.47
C VAL A 53 -5.06 -1.42 -5.70
N PHE A 54 -4.95 -2.54 -6.42
CA PHE A 54 -4.91 -3.87 -5.79
C PHE A 54 -3.47 -4.34 -5.66
N LEU A 55 -2.96 -4.34 -4.43
CA LEU A 55 -1.61 -4.82 -4.10
C LEU A 55 -1.62 -6.34 -3.92
N HIS A 56 -1.43 -7.07 -5.02
CA HIS A 56 -1.47 -8.55 -5.07
C HIS A 56 -0.09 -9.22 -4.87
N ALA A 57 0.98 -8.43 -4.75
CA ALA A 57 2.34 -8.92 -4.56
C ALA A 57 2.71 -8.92 -3.07
N THR A 58 3.28 -10.04 -2.59
CA THR A 58 3.84 -10.16 -1.24
C THR A 58 5.05 -11.08 -1.27
N THR A 59 5.92 -10.99 -0.26
CA THR A 59 7.22 -11.69 -0.26
C THR A 59 7.16 -13.16 0.14
N ARG A 60 6.01 -13.64 0.66
CA ARG A 60 5.82 -15.04 1.06
C ARG A 60 4.56 -15.62 0.44
N ASP A 61 4.67 -16.85 -0.05
CA ASP A 61 3.59 -17.55 -0.75
C ASP A 61 2.35 -17.74 0.13
N ASP A 62 2.52 -18.06 1.42
CA ASP A 62 1.43 -18.26 2.38
C ASP A 62 0.62 -16.99 2.71
N LYS A 63 1.13 -15.82 2.32
CA LYS A 63 0.43 -14.53 2.46
C LYS A 63 -0.31 -14.11 1.20
N HIS A 64 -0.22 -14.88 0.12
CA HIS A 64 -0.96 -14.58 -1.09
C HIS A 64 -2.43 -14.92 -0.90
N TRP A 65 -3.28 -13.99 -1.29
CA TRP A 65 -4.67 -14.31 -1.52
C TRP A 65 -4.79 -15.02 -2.88
N PRO A 66 -5.47 -16.18 -2.96
CA PRO A 66 -5.66 -16.91 -4.21
C PRO A 66 -6.16 -16.03 -5.36
N GLU A 67 -5.66 -16.28 -6.58
CA GLU A 67 -6.01 -15.49 -7.77
C GLU A 67 -7.53 -15.49 -8.04
N ASP A 68 -8.22 -16.61 -7.78
CA ASP A 68 -9.67 -16.72 -7.96
C ASP A 68 -10.45 -15.72 -7.09
N HIS A 69 -10.00 -15.49 -5.86
CA HIS A 69 -10.65 -14.53 -4.98
C HIS A 69 -10.38 -13.08 -5.39
N TRP A 70 -9.17 -12.80 -5.91
CA TRP A 70 -8.90 -11.51 -6.55
C TRP A 70 -9.84 -11.27 -7.73
N ARG A 71 -10.03 -12.29 -8.59
CA ARG A 71 -10.92 -12.19 -9.75
C ARG A 71 -12.39 -12.02 -9.34
N GLU A 72 -12.83 -12.69 -8.28
CA GLU A 72 -14.16 -12.48 -7.68
C GLU A 72 -14.34 -11.02 -7.21
N LEU A 73 -13.35 -10.48 -6.48
CA LEU A 73 -13.38 -9.09 -6.03
C LEU A 73 -13.37 -8.10 -7.20
N ILE A 74 -12.58 -8.35 -8.24
CA ILE A 74 -12.54 -7.54 -9.47
C ILE A 74 -13.93 -7.50 -10.13
N ALA A 75 -14.63 -8.63 -10.20
CA ALA A 75 -15.97 -8.71 -10.75
C ALA A 75 -16.99 -7.89 -9.93
N LEU A 76 -16.89 -7.92 -8.59
CA LEU A 76 -17.76 -7.14 -7.70
C LEU A 76 -17.57 -5.61 -7.82
N VAL A 77 -16.41 -5.16 -8.28
CA VAL A 77 -16.13 -3.73 -8.50
C VAL A 77 -16.74 -3.22 -9.81
N ALA A 78 -16.94 -4.09 -10.81
CA ALA A 78 -17.46 -3.69 -12.13
C ALA A 78 -18.71 -2.78 -12.08
N PRO A 79 -19.78 -3.06 -11.30
CA PRO A 79 -20.97 -2.20 -11.26
C PRO A 79 -20.74 -0.84 -10.59
N THR A 80 -19.62 -0.61 -9.91
CA THR A 80 -19.33 0.67 -9.22
C THR A 80 -18.80 1.75 -10.17
N GLY A 81 -18.37 1.38 -11.38
CA GLY A 81 -17.71 2.28 -12.33
C GLY A 81 -16.27 2.65 -11.95
N LEU A 82 -15.71 2.09 -10.87
CA LEU A 82 -14.32 2.30 -10.50
C LEU A 82 -13.38 1.46 -11.38
N HIS A 83 -12.27 2.05 -11.77
CA HIS A 83 -11.17 1.33 -12.44
C HIS A 83 -10.26 0.65 -11.42
N ILE A 84 -9.58 -0.43 -11.80
CA ILE A 84 -8.61 -1.12 -10.96
C ILE A 84 -7.23 -1.05 -11.62
N ARG A 85 -6.22 -0.68 -10.85
CA ARG A 85 -4.81 -0.65 -11.27
C ARG A 85 -4.00 -1.72 -10.54
N LEU A 86 -3.25 -2.51 -11.31
CA LEU A 86 -2.41 -3.60 -10.81
C LEU A 86 -0.92 -3.25 -10.97
N PRO A 87 -0.22 -2.87 -9.89
CA PRO A 87 1.22 -2.63 -9.93
C PRO A 87 2.01 -3.94 -9.85
N TRP A 88 3.23 -3.92 -10.38
CA TRP A 88 4.15 -5.05 -10.32
C TRP A 88 5.60 -4.57 -10.23
N GLY A 89 6.47 -5.36 -9.60
CA GLY A 89 7.91 -5.12 -9.52
C GLY A 89 8.75 -6.22 -10.17
N THR A 90 8.21 -7.43 -10.30
CA THR A 90 8.90 -8.58 -10.90
C THR A 90 8.16 -9.16 -12.12
N PRO A 91 8.83 -9.88 -13.04
CA PRO A 91 8.18 -10.53 -14.17
C PRO A 91 7.06 -11.50 -13.76
N LEU A 92 7.25 -12.24 -12.66
CA LEU A 92 6.24 -13.16 -12.12
C LEU A 92 4.98 -12.42 -11.65
N GLU A 93 5.17 -11.27 -10.98
CA GLU A 93 4.06 -10.40 -10.57
C GLU A 93 3.34 -9.79 -11.77
N HIS A 94 4.07 -9.44 -12.83
CA HIS A 94 3.48 -8.92 -14.06
C HIS A 94 2.61 -9.97 -14.76
N GLU A 95 3.07 -11.22 -14.86
CA GLU A 95 2.27 -12.32 -15.40
C GLU A 95 1.01 -12.57 -14.57
N ARG A 96 1.12 -12.51 -13.24
CA ARG A 96 -0.05 -12.58 -12.35
C ARG A 96 -1.01 -11.41 -12.61
N ALA A 97 -0.51 -10.18 -12.66
CA ALA A 97 -1.34 -9.00 -12.93
C ALA A 97 -2.11 -9.15 -14.26
N ARG A 98 -1.46 -9.70 -15.29
CA ARG A 98 -2.11 -10.00 -16.58
C ARG A 98 -3.22 -11.03 -16.44
N ARG A 99 -3.00 -12.15 -15.72
CA ARG A 99 -4.04 -13.15 -15.45
C ARG A 99 -5.20 -12.57 -14.63
N LEU A 100 -4.94 -11.65 -13.71
CA LEU A 100 -5.99 -10.98 -12.94
C LEU A 100 -6.81 -9.99 -13.80
N ALA A 101 -6.16 -9.27 -14.71
CA ALA A 101 -6.83 -8.33 -15.61
C ALA A 101 -7.60 -9.01 -16.76
N GLU A 102 -7.23 -10.24 -17.13
CA GLU A 102 -7.83 -10.96 -18.25
C GLU A 102 -9.35 -11.09 -18.13
N GLY A 103 -10.07 -10.63 -19.15
CA GLY A 103 -11.53 -10.64 -19.21
C GLY A 103 -12.22 -9.43 -18.56
N PHE A 104 -11.48 -8.48 -17.99
CA PHE A 104 -12.03 -7.30 -17.33
C PHE A 104 -11.56 -5.99 -17.99
N ALA A 105 -12.49 -5.28 -18.64
CA ALA A 105 -12.18 -4.02 -19.34
C ALA A 105 -11.85 -2.84 -18.39
N HIS A 106 -12.28 -2.92 -17.12
CA HIS A 106 -12.05 -1.90 -16.10
C HIS A 106 -10.75 -2.13 -15.29
N VAL A 107 -9.92 -3.09 -15.69
CA VAL A 107 -8.67 -3.43 -15.00
C VAL A 107 -7.47 -3.13 -15.90
N GLU A 108 -6.51 -2.38 -15.36
CA GLU A 108 -5.28 -1.97 -16.03
C GLU A 108 -4.07 -2.55 -15.29
N VAL A 109 -3.16 -3.20 -16.02
CA VAL A 109 -1.82 -3.53 -15.52
C VAL A 109 -0.92 -2.33 -15.78
N LEU A 110 -0.35 -1.78 -14.71
CA LEU A 110 0.44 -0.56 -14.82
C LEU A 110 1.76 -0.80 -15.58
N PRO A 111 2.30 0.20 -16.28
CA PRO A 111 3.65 0.14 -16.81
C PRO A 111 4.69 0.10 -15.68
N LYS A 112 5.91 -0.33 -16.01
CA LYS A 112 7.04 -0.35 -15.07
C LYS A 112 7.57 1.05 -14.76
#